data_AF-A0A6C0F610-F1
#
_entry.id   AF-A0A6C0F610-F1
#
_cell.length_a   1.000
_cell.length_b   1.000
_cell.length_c   1.000
_cell.angle_alpha   90.00
_cell.angle_beta   90.00
_cell.angle_gamma   90.00
#
_symmetry.space_group_name_H-M   'P 1'
#
loop_
_entity.id
_entity.type
_entity.pdbx_description
1 polymer ?
#
loop_
_entity_poly.entity_id
_entity_poly.type
_entity_poly.pdbx_seq_one_letter_code
_entity_poly.pdbx_strand_id
1 'polypeptide(L)'
;MAPFDPPIAHYAHINLMDIDEAKLRKMVGHKGINLYEITKHYNLQYVWMDYKNKRLQLWGTESQFRRGVRQLIEKYIRYKIKKFS
;
A
#
# COMPACT_ATOMS: atom_id res chain seq x y z
N MET A 1 11.24 -9.05 14.33
CA MET A 1 10.29 -8.91 13.19
C MET A 1 9.67 -10.27 12.96
N ALA A 2 8.35 -10.38 12.84
CA ALA A 2 7.72 -11.64 12.48
C ALA A 2 8.25 -12.07 11.09
N PRO A 3 8.54 -13.36 10.86
CA PRO A 3 8.93 -13.84 9.54
C PRO A 3 7.84 -13.47 8.53
N PHE A 4 8.26 -12.90 7.41
CA PHE A 4 7.36 -12.50 6.32
C PHE A 4 6.86 -13.78 5.63
N ASP A 5 5.66 -14.22 6.02
CA ASP A 5 4.94 -15.32 5.37
C ASP A 5 3.66 -14.74 4.74
N PRO A 6 3.74 -14.23 3.51
CA PRO A 6 2.58 -13.64 2.85
C PRO A 6 1.54 -14.74 2.60
N PRO A 7 0.25 -14.50 2.90
CA PRO A 7 -0.80 -15.49 2.65
C PRO A 7 -0.87 -15.84 1.16
N ILE A 8 -1.38 -17.03 0.83
CA ILE A 8 -1.75 -17.39 -0.55
C ILE A 8 -2.79 -16.37 -1.03
N ALA A 9 -2.30 -15.37 -1.75
CA ALA A 9 -3.02 -14.15 -2.11
C ALA A 9 -2.52 -13.70 -3.48
N HIS A 10 -3.40 -13.10 -4.28
CA HIS A 10 -2.97 -12.42 -5.49
C HIS A 10 -2.16 -11.18 -5.10
N TYR A 11 -1.12 -10.92 -5.89
CA TYR A 11 -0.19 -9.83 -5.66
C TYR A 11 -0.41 -8.72 -6.68
N ALA A 12 -0.40 -7.49 -6.20
CA ALA A 12 -0.24 -6.30 -7.02
C ALA A 12 0.69 -5.31 -6.33
N HIS A 13 1.25 -4.36 -7.10
CA HIS A 13 1.99 -3.26 -6.50
C HIS A 13 1.69 -1.94 -7.19
N ILE A 14 2.00 -0.85 -6.48
CA ILE A 14 1.96 0.51 -6.99
C ILE A 14 3.38 1.06 -6.96
N ASN A 15 3.84 1.58 -8.10
CA ASN A 15 5.16 2.20 -8.23
C ASN A 15 5.12 3.64 -7.71
N LEU A 16 6.02 3.95 -6.78
CA LEU A 16 6.16 5.25 -6.12
C LEU A 16 7.59 5.79 -6.22
N MET A 17 8.34 5.38 -7.26
CA MET A 17 9.73 5.83 -7.49
C MET A 17 9.86 7.35 -7.56
N ASP A 18 8.81 8.02 -8.05
CA ASP A 18 8.67 9.48 -8.17
C ASP A 18 8.48 10.21 -6.84
N ILE A 19 8.24 9.48 -5.74
CA ILE A 19 7.97 10.07 -4.43
C ILE A 19 9.22 10.03 -3.55
N ASP A 20 9.45 11.12 -2.82
CA ASP A 20 10.50 11.21 -1.81
C ASP A 20 10.22 10.32 -0.59
N GLU A 21 11.27 9.82 0.06
CA GLU A 21 11.12 8.88 1.16
C GLU A 21 10.42 9.51 2.38
N ALA A 22 10.61 10.81 2.61
CA ALA A 22 9.98 11.53 3.72
C ALA A 22 8.44 11.53 3.60
N LYS A 23 7.90 11.80 2.41
CA LYS A 23 6.47 11.71 2.11
C LYS A 23 5.98 10.27 2.17
N LEU A 24 6.77 9.30 1.75
CA LEU A 24 6.42 7.87 1.89
C LEU A 24 6.28 7.49 3.37
N ARG A 25 7.21 7.90 4.23
CA ARG A 25 7.14 7.68 5.68
C ARG A 25 5.93 8.38 6.30
N LYS A 26 5.63 9.61 5.88
CA LYS A 26 4.41 10.35 6.29
C LYS A 26 3.12 9.65 5.81
N MET A 27 3.14 9.07 4.60
CA MET A 27 2.03 8.29 4.05
C MET A 27 1.78 7.03 4.86
N VAL A 28 2.82 6.29 5.22
CA VAL A 28 2.75 5.07 6.06
C VAL A 28 2.25 5.40 7.47
N GLY A 29 2.63 6.56 7.99
CA GLY A 29 2.23 7.02 9.32
C GLY A 29 2.98 6.31 10.45
N HIS A 30 2.74 6.77 11.68
CA HIS A 30 3.40 6.19 12.86
C HIS A 30 3.05 4.70 12.98
N LYS A 31 4.08 3.85 13.10
CA LYS A 31 3.95 2.38 13.19
C LYS A 31 3.10 1.74 12.08
N GLY A 32 2.98 2.36 10.92
CA GLY A 32 2.23 1.81 9.78
C GLY A 32 0.71 1.88 9.92
N ILE A 33 0.18 2.73 10.82
CA ILE A 33 -1.27 2.86 11.06
C ILE A 33 -2.06 3.10 9.77
N ASN A 34 -1.53 3.86 8.81
CA ASN A 34 -2.24 4.11 7.56
C ASN A 34 -2.27 2.89 6.64
N LEU A 35 -1.24 2.03 6.68
CA LEU A 35 -1.24 0.77 5.92
C LEU A 35 -2.26 -0.20 6.51
N TYR A 36 -2.39 -0.24 7.85
CA TYR A 36 -3.42 -1.00 8.53
C TYR A 36 -4.83 -0.53 8.11
N GLU A 37 -5.08 0.78 8.12
CA GLU A 37 -6.36 1.34 7.67
C GLU A 37 -6.66 1.04 6.20
N ILE A 38 -5.67 1.14 5.30
CA ILE A 38 -5.83 0.74 3.89
C ILE A 38 -6.17 -0.75 3.79
N THR A 39 -5.47 -1.60 4.55
CA THR A 39 -5.70 -3.06 4.55
C THR A 39 -7.14 -3.36 4.94
N LYS A 40 -7.62 -2.78 6.04
CA LYS A 40 -8.98 -2.95 6.55
C LYS A 40 -10.03 -2.38 5.61
N HIS A 41 -9.85 -1.15 5.12
CA HIS A 41 -10.82 -0.45 4.29
C HIS A 41 -11.08 -1.15 2.95
N TYR A 42 -10.04 -1.66 2.31
CA TYR A 42 -10.16 -2.37 1.02
C TYR A 42 -10.29 -3.89 1.18
N ASN A 43 -10.43 -4.38 2.42
CA ASN A 43 -10.51 -5.79 2.79
C ASN A 43 -9.34 -6.64 2.26
N LEU A 44 -8.15 -6.04 2.16
CA LEU A 44 -6.95 -6.73 1.71
C LEU A 44 -6.44 -7.68 2.80
N GLN A 45 -5.70 -8.70 2.40
CA GLN A 45 -5.05 -9.62 3.33
C GLN A 45 -3.81 -8.97 3.94
N TYR A 46 -3.07 -8.19 3.14
CA TYR A 46 -1.88 -7.50 3.60
C TYR A 46 -1.53 -6.30 2.71
N VAL A 47 -0.91 -5.28 3.30
CA VAL A 47 -0.32 -4.13 2.60
C VAL A 47 1.04 -3.82 3.21
N TRP A 48 2.04 -3.63 2.36
CA TRP A 48 3.41 -3.37 2.80
C TRP A 48 4.06 -2.27 1.98
N MET A 49 4.85 -1.42 2.64
CA MET A 49 5.67 -0.42 1.97
C MET A 49 7.11 -0.91 1.85
N ASP A 50 7.56 -1.17 0.63
CA ASP A 50 8.96 -1.43 0.31
C ASP A 50 9.65 -0.10 -0.01
N TYR A 51 10.39 0.42 0.97
CA TYR A 51 11.14 1.66 0.82
C TYR A 51 12.33 1.55 -0.14
N LYS A 52 12.95 0.37 -0.23
CA LYS A 52 14.12 0.15 -1.09
C LYS A 52 13.75 0.27 -2.57
N ASN A 53 12.65 -0.36 -2.95
CA ASN A 53 12.16 -0.33 -4.33
C ASN A 53 11.09 0.75 -4.57
N LYS A 54 10.70 1.49 -3.53
CA LYS A 54 9.62 2.48 -3.52
C LYS A 54 8.32 1.92 -4.11
N ARG A 55 7.85 0.80 -3.55
CA ARG A 55 6.63 0.11 -3.99
C ARG A 55 5.68 -0.11 -2.82
N LEU A 56 4.41 0.22 -3.03
CA LEU A 56 3.35 -0.23 -2.14
C LEU A 56 2.84 -1.59 -2.65
N GLN A 57 3.11 -2.63 -1.88
CA GLN A 57 2.75 -4.01 -2.17
C GLN A 57 1.38 -4.33 -1.57
N LEU A 58 0.54 -5.00 -2.33
CA LEU A 58 -0.85 -5.31 -2.00
C LEU A 58 -1.08 -6.81 -2.18
N TRP A 59 -1.66 -7.45 -1.17
CA TRP A 59 -2.09 -8.84 -1.21
C TRP A 59 -3.58 -8.93 -0.93
N GLY A 60 -4.30 -9.59 -1.81
CA GLY A 60 -5.75 -9.74 -1.72
C GLY A 60 -6.25 -10.85 -2.64
N THR A 61 -7.56 -11.01 -2.70
CA THR A 61 -8.20 -11.95 -3.63
C THR A 61 -8.17 -11.43 -5.06
N GLU A 62 -8.21 -12.33 -6.04
CA GLU A 62 -8.30 -11.97 -7.46
C GLU A 62 -9.50 -11.05 -7.74
N SER A 63 -10.65 -11.35 -7.11
CA SER A 63 -11.89 -10.58 -7.26
C SER A 63 -11.73 -9.11 -6.90
N GLN A 64 -10.88 -8.78 -5.92
CA GLN A 64 -10.62 -7.40 -5.49
C GLN A 64 -9.80 -6.66 -6.53
N PHE A 65 -8.76 -7.31 -7.09
CA PHE A 65 -7.95 -6.69 -8.13
C PHE A 65 -8.71 -6.55 -9.44
N ARG A 66 -9.56 -7.53 -9.81
CA ARG A 66 -10.49 -7.40 -10.95
C ARG A 66 -11.47 -6.24 -10.78
N ARG A 67 -11.90 -5.95 -9.54
CA ARG A 67 -12.75 -4.78 -9.20
C ARG A 67 -12.00 -3.44 -9.16
N GLY A 68 -10.70 -3.44 -9.42
CA GLY A 68 -9.91 -2.20 -9.52
C GLY A 68 -9.41 -1.64 -8.18
N VAL A 69 -9.32 -2.45 -7.13
CA VAL A 69 -8.83 -2.02 -5.81
C VAL A 69 -7.44 -1.38 -5.89
N ARG A 70 -6.55 -1.89 -6.77
CA ARG A 70 -5.21 -1.32 -6.99
C ARG A 70 -5.29 0.15 -7.42
N GLN A 71 -6.15 0.46 -8.39
CA GLN A 71 -6.33 1.80 -8.96
C GLN A 71 -6.94 2.76 -7.93
N LEU A 72 -7.90 2.27 -7.13
CA LEU A 72 -8.51 3.06 -6.06
C LEU A 72 -7.48 3.44 -4.98
N ILE A 73 -6.67 2.46 -4.53
CA ILE A 73 -5.60 2.71 -3.56
C ILE A 73 -4.57 3.67 -4.13
N GLU A 74 -4.15 3.47 -5.38
CA GLU A 74 -3.18 4.36 -6.05
C GLU A 74 -3.68 5.81 -6.09
N LYS A 75 -4.95 6.03 -6.45
CA LYS A 75 -5.56 7.36 -6.45
C LYS A 75 -5.59 7.96 -5.04
N TYR A 76 -5.98 7.17 -4.04
CA TYR A 76 -6.04 7.60 -2.63
C TYR A 76 -4.66 8.01 -2.11
N ILE A 77 -3.63 7.19 -2.29
CA ILE A 77 -2.29 7.48 -1.77
C ILE A 77 -1.68 8.68 -2.48
N ARG A 78 -1.84 8.81 -3.80
CA ARG A 78 -1.32 9.96 -4.55
C ARG A 78 -2.02 11.25 -4.12
N TYR A 79 -3.32 11.21 -3.87
CA TYR A 79 -4.05 12.34 -3.30
C TYR A 79 -3.53 12.72 -1.90
N LYS A 80 -3.33 11.74 -1.02
CA LYS A 80 -2.83 11.97 0.34
C LYS A 80 -1.41 12.55 0.34
N ILE A 81 -0.52 12.03 -0.51
CA ILE A 81 0.86 12.50 -0.66
C ILE A 81 0.92 13.95 -1.14
N LYS A 82 0.06 14.35 -2.09
CA LYS A 82 -0.03 15.75 -2.57
C LYS A 82 -0.40 16.74 -1.47
N LYS A 83 -1.09 16.30 -0.40
CA LYS A 83 -1.44 17.15 0.75
C LYS A 83 -0.32 17.29 1.78
N PHE A 84 0.82 16.63 1.57
CA PHE A 84 1.95 16.76 2.47
C PHE A 84 2.85 17.96 2.16
N SER A 85 2.55 18.65 1.05
CA SER A 85 3.05 19.98 0.69
C SER A 85 2.74 21.02 1.76
#